data_AF-A0A0C3PT63-F1
#
_entry.id   AF-A0A0C3PT63-F1
#
_cell.length_a   1.000
_cell.length_b   1.000
_cell.length_c   1.000
_cell.angle_alpha   90.00
_cell.angle_beta   90.00
_cell.angle_gamma   90.00
#
_symmetry.space_group_name_H-M   'P 1'
#
loop_
_entity.id
_entity.type
_entity.pdbx_description
1 polymer ?
#
loop_
_entity_poly.entity_id
_entity_poly.type
_entity_poly.pdbx_seq_one_letter_code
_entity_poly.pdbx_strand_id
1 'polypeptide(L)'
;MASQSGQLVQSLSARDFYGFDHLDIAEYDVPHFTGESAEEAQDFIQAVNKRAYAAGKQKDRAWIAGFAYPFFSRKALVWYDGLDEGTQDDWKLLRSAILAEFTGQQPAPSTVPSAAPAAIRSSGSRYTPAAPPPPTPTKMIGRIRVDSEVPNRRGYLTVPKTVLTRGRFCATINEASVFEADILGRTLTGEEESLVIKAYSKGWTLSQGAHFGVITRSSAGFGNQWGNTWSVSGDGNIVMSSLQADGRQCDSKFVVHEGGSASDILIPSSIDPFLAFHKGYKLVTLHFDPMS
;
A
#
# COMPACT_ATOMS: atom_id res chain seq x y z
N MET A 1 -55.27 -21.86 46.54
CA MET A 1 -54.92 -20.99 45.40
C MET A 1 -53.85 -20.02 45.87
N ALA A 2 -52.59 -20.34 45.64
CA ALA A 2 -51.46 -19.48 45.94
C ALA A 2 -50.47 -19.62 44.78
N SER A 3 -50.12 -18.51 44.13
CA SER A 3 -49.07 -18.49 43.12
C SER A 3 -48.18 -17.28 43.41
N GLN A 4 -46.96 -17.56 43.81
CA GLN A 4 -45.87 -16.62 44.00
C GLN A 4 -45.24 -16.32 42.63
N SER A 5 -45.20 -15.04 42.23
CA SER A 5 -44.38 -14.59 41.10
C SER A 5 -42.93 -14.46 41.55
N GLY A 6 -42.07 -15.35 41.03
CA GLY A 6 -40.62 -15.23 41.12
C GLY A 6 -40.11 -14.13 40.17
N GLN A 7 -39.36 -13.19 40.74
CA GLN A 7 -38.67 -12.12 40.05
C GLN A 7 -37.32 -12.66 39.57
N LEU A 8 -37.13 -12.78 38.27
CA LEU A 8 -35.89 -13.29 37.67
C LEU A 8 -34.93 -12.12 37.44
N VAL A 9 -33.84 -12.11 38.21
CA VAL A 9 -32.69 -11.21 38.04
C VAL A 9 -32.09 -11.49 36.67
N GLN A 10 -32.17 -10.52 35.75
CA GLN A 10 -31.44 -10.58 34.48
C GLN A 10 -29.95 -10.47 34.79
N SER A 11 -29.17 -11.49 34.40
CA SER A 11 -27.72 -11.41 34.43
C SER A 11 -27.26 -10.42 33.37
N LEU A 12 -26.51 -9.39 33.80
CA LEU A 12 -25.79 -8.50 32.91
C LEU A 12 -24.72 -9.32 32.18
N SER A 13 -24.89 -9.44 30.87
CA SER A 13 -23.91 -10.04 29.96
C SER A 13 -22.69 -9.12 29.86
N ALA A 14 -21.49 -9.68 29.88
CA ALA A 14 -20.18 -9.00 29.78
C ALA A 14 -19.91 -8.31 28.41
N ARG A 15 -20.96 -7.80 27.74
CA ARG A 15 -20.93 -7.23 26.39
C ARG A 15 -20.71 -5.73 26.33
N ASP A 16 -20.62 -5.04 27.46
CA ASP A 16 -20.56 -3.57 27.49
C ASP A 16 -19.16 -2.99 27.73
N PHE A 17 -18.09 -3.79 27.72
CA PHE A 17 -16.74 -3.28 28.05
C PHE A 17 -15.83 -2.92 26.86
N TYR A 18 -16.20 -3.25 25.62
CA TYR A 18 -15.46 -2.81 24.43
C TYR A 18 -16.42 -2.41 23.32
N GLY A 19 -16.77 -1.12 23.29
CA GLY A 19 -17.51 -0.50 22.18
C GLY A 19 -16.66 -0.43 20.91
N PHE A 20 -16.48 -1.56 20.25
CA PHE A 20 -16.04 -1.63 18.86
C PHE A 20 -17.24 -2.08 18.03
N ASP A 21 -17.89 -1.12 17.37
CA ASP A 21 -18.94 -1.42 16.41
C ASP A 21 -18.39 -2.32 15.31
N HIS A 22 -19.05 -3.46 15.22
CA HIS A 22 -18.61 -4.69 14.58
C HIS A 22 -19.18 -4.75 13.16
N LEU A 23 -18.78 -3.90 12.21
CA LEU A 23 -19.05 -4.09 10.76
C LEU A 23 -18.13 -3.16 9.92
N ASP A 24 -17.44 -3.74 8.92
CA ASP A 24 -16.61 -3.12 7.86
C ASP A 24 -15.15 -2.71 8.12
N ILE A 25 -14.36 -3.56 8.78
CA ILE A 25 -12.89 -3.48 8.65
C ILE A 25 -12.35 -4.89 8.41
N ALA A 26 -11.72 -5.08 7.25
CA ALA A 26 -11.07 -6.32 6.86
C ALA A 26 -10.24 -6.91 8.02
N GLU A 27 -10.63 -8.11 8.39
CA GLU A 27 -10.01 -9.01 9.34
C GLU A 27 -8.52 -9.21 8.97
N TYR A 28 -7.64 -8.83 9.91
CA TYR A 28 -6.24 -9.22 10.12
C TYR A 28 -5.24 -9.21 8.96
N ASP A 29 -4.21 -8.36 9.10
CA ASP A 29 -2.82 -8.88 9.03
C ASP A 29 -1.82 -7.90 9.68
N VAL A 30 -1.94 -7.72 10.99
CA VAL A 30 -0.74 -7.36 11.77
C VAL A 30 -0.16 -8.70 12.22
N PRO A 31 1.06 -9.07 11.79
CA PRO A 31 1.65 -10.34 12.16
C PRO A 31 1.79 -10.40 13.68
N HIS A 32 1.56 -11.57 14.26
CA HIS A 32 1.90 -11.80 15.66
C HIS A 32 3.41 -11.65 15.81
N PHE A 33 3.84 -10.89 16.81
CA PHE A 33 5.25 -10.68 17.09
C PHE A 33 5.68 -11.64 18.19
N THR A 34 6.51 -12.61 17.82
CA THR A 34 7.05 -13.65 18.71
C THR A 34 8.38 -13.24 19.33
N GLY A 35 9.11 -12.32 18.69
CA GLY A 35 10.41 -11.82 19.15
C GLY A 35 11.56 -12.76 18.78
N GLU A 36 11.44 -13.48 17.66
CA GLU A 36 12.39 -14.48 17.21
C GLU A 36 13.46 -13.89 16.26
N SER A 37 13.17 -12.80 15.54
CA SER A 37 14.15 -12.17 14.65
C SER A 37 14.05 -10.64 14.54
N ALA A 38 15.11 -10.04 13.98
CA ALA A 38 15.18 -8.60 13.71
C ALA A 38 14.23 -8.18 12.58
N GLU A 39 14.10 -9.03 11.56
CA GLU A 39 13.19 -8.83 10.43
C GLU A 39 11.73 -8.83 10.92
N GLU A 40 11.37 -9.79 11.77
CA GLU A 40 10.04 -9.88 12.39
C GLU A 40 9.69 -8.60 13.15
N ALA A 41 10.65 -8.05 13.91
CA ALA A 41 10.46 -6.81 14.65
C ALA A 41 10.21 -5.61 13.75
N GLN A 42 10.92 -5.52 12.61
CA GLN A 42 10.74 -4.45 11.63
C GLN A 42 9.38 -4.56 10.92
N ASP A 43 9.01 -5.76 10.50
CA ASP A 43 7.74 -6.05 9.83
C ASP A 43 6.56 -5.73 10.75
N PHE A 44 6.64 -6.15 12.02
CA PHE A 44 5.64 -5.83 13.03
C PHE A 44 5.46 -4.32 13.22
N ILE A 45 6.56 -3.58 13.43
CA ILE A 45 6.53 -2.11 13.57
C ILE A 45 5.91 -1.46 12.32
N GLN A 46 6.25 -1.94 11.12
CA GLN A 46 5.70 -1.41 9.88
C GLN A 46 4.19 -1.65 9.79
N ALA A 47 3.72 -2.85 10.11
CA ALA A 47 2.31 -3.21 10.09
C ALA A 47 1.48 -2.37 11.09
N VAL A 48 1.97 -2.21 12.32
CA VAL A 48 1.33 -1.36 13.34
C VAL A 48 1.23 0.09 12.86
N ASN A 49 2.31 0.66 12.30
CA ASN A 49 2.30 2.03 11.79
C ASN A 49 1.36 2.21 10.59
N LYS A 50 1.32 1.24 9.65
CA LYS A 50 0.37 1.24 8.52
C LYS A 50 -1.07 1.27 9.05
N ARG A 51 -1.37 0.48 10.08
CA ARG A 51 -2.70 0.45 10.70
C ARG A 51 -3.05 1.74 11.44
N ALA A 52 -2.12 2.30 12.20
CA ALA A 52 -2.28 3.60 12.85
C ALA A 52 -2.58 4.72 11.84
N TYR A 53 -1.89 4.70 10.69
CA TYR A 53 -2.14 5.63 9.60
C TYR A 53 -3.53 5.45 8.99
N ALA A 54 -3.93 4.21 8.68
CA ALA A 54 -5.25 3.91 8.14
C ALA A 54 -6.39 4.32 9.09
N ALA A 55 -6.19 4.22 10.40
CA ALA A 55 -7.14 4.65 11.42
C ALA A 55 -7.14 6.17 11.68
N GLY A 56 -6.23 6.95 11.05
CA GLY A 56 -6.06 8.37 11.34
C GLY A 56 -5.52 8.66 12.75
N LYS A 57 -4.84 7.67 13.35
CA LYS A 57 -4.33 7.69 14.74
C LYS A 57 -2.81 7.78 14.82
N GLN A 58 -2.14 8.15 13.75
CA GLN A 58 -0.67 8.21 13.66
C GLN A 58 0.03 9.13 14.68
N LYS A 59 -0.70 10.06 15.31
CA LYS A 59 -0.19 10.96 16.37
C LYS A 59 -0.58 10.52 17.78
N ASP A 60 -1.48 9.54 17.91
CA ASP A 60 -2.07 9.09 19.16
C ASP A 60 -1.26 7.92 19.72
N ARG A 61 -0.17 8.22 20.43
CA ARG A 61 0.81 7.22 20.84
C ARG A 61 0.25 6.16 21.77
N ALA A 62 -0.62 6.56 22.69
CA ALA A 62 -1.29 5.65 23.61
C ALA A 62 -2.24 4.71 22.88
N TRP A 63 -3.00 5.23 21.90
CA TRP A 63 -3.85 4.39 21.07
C TRP A 63 -3.03 3.35 20.29
N ILE A 64 -1.89 3.75 19.70
CA ILE A 64 -1.06 2.83 18.93
C ILE A 64 -0.44 1.75 19.83
N ALA A 65 0.03 2.13 21.02
CA ALA A 65 0.60 1.20 21.97
C ALA A 65 -0.44 0.16 22.45
N GLY A 66 -1.64 0.63 22.84
CA GLY A 66 -2.75 -0.24 23.20
C GLY A 66 -3.22 -1.13 22.03
N PHE A 67 -3.11 -0.64 20.79
CA PHE A 67 -3.38 -1.45 19.60
C PHE A 67 -2.32 -2.53 19.35
N ALA A 68 -1.04 -2.26 19.62
CA ALA A 68 0.05 -3.21 19.40
C ALA A 68 0.05 -4.36 20.41
N TYR A 69 -0.38 -4.10 21.65
CA TYR A 69 -0.32 -5.04 22.77
C TYR A 69 -0.87 -6.46 22.46
N PRO A 70 -2.07 -6.63 21.89
CA PRO A 70 -2.64 -7.96 21.65
C PRO A 70 -1.87 -8.84 20.67
N PHE A 71 -0.91 -8.27 19.93
CA PHE A 71 -0.12 -8.99 18.93
C PHE A 71 1.23 -9.51 19.46
N PHE A 72 1.63 -9.13 20.69
CA PHE A 72 2.80 -9.72 21.31
C PHE A 72 2.50 -11.17 21.74
N SER A 73 3.43 -12.07 21.46
CA SER A 73 3.32 -13.48 21.82
C SER A 73 4.67 -14.05 22.22
N ARG A 74 4.66 -15.22 22.88
CA ARG A 74 5.87 -15.96 23.27
C ARG A 74 6.90 -15.07 23.99
N LYS A 75 8.15 -15.01 23.49
CA LYS A 75 9.25 -14.27 24.10
C LYS A 75 8.98 -12.77 24.12
N ALA A 76 8.35 -12.24 23.07
CA ALA A 76 8.03 -10.82 23.02
C ALA A 76 6.99 -10.40 24.05
N LEU A 77 6.03 -11.27 24.39
CA LEU A 77 5.05 -10.97 25.45
C LEU A 77 5.71 -10.92 26.83
N VAL A 78 6.56 -11.91 27.16
CA VAL A 78 7.31 -11.93 28.43
C VAL A 78 8.22 -10.70 28.56
N TRP A 79 8.85 -10.30 27.45
CA TRP A 79 9.65 -9.08 27.40
C TRP A 79 8.81 -7.81 27.60
N TYR A 80 7.66 -7.71 26.93
CA TYR A 80 6.74 -6.57 27.05
C TYR A 80 6.28 -6.37 28.49
N ASP A 81 5.87 -7.45 29.17
CA ASP A 81 5.42 -7.42 30.57
C ASP A 81 6.52 -6.96 31.55
N GLY A 82 7.79 -7.06 31.15
CA GLY A 82 8.93 -6.59 31.94
C GLY A 82 9.28 -5.10 31.76
N LEU A 83 8.64 -4.40 30.82
CA LEU A 83 8.85 -2.97 30.59
C LEU A 83 8.12 -2.12 31.66
N ASP A 84 8.56 -0.87 31.84
CA ASP A 84 7.84 0.07 32.69
C ASP A 84 6.53 0.53 32.02
N GLU A 85 5.54 0.88 32.83
CA GLU A 85 4.21 1.33 32.39
C GLU A 85 4.28 2.50 31.42
N GLY A 86 5.23 3.44 31.62
CA GLY A 86 5.44 4.57 30.71
C GLY A 86 5.92 4.15 29.33
N THR A 87 6.76 3.12 29.24
CA THR A 87 7.19 2.53 27.96
C THR A 87 6.07 1.73 27.31
N GLN A 88 5.27 1.00 28.09
CA GLN A 88 4.12 0.23 27.59
C GLN A 88 3.03 1.13 26.98
N ASP A 89 2.82 2.34 27.53
CA ASP A 89 1.76 3.26 27.09
C ASP A 89 2.20 4.29 26.02
N ASP A 90 3.49 4.41 25.70
CA ASP A 90 3.97 5.31 24.64
C ASP A 90 4.60 4.52 23.48
N TRP A 91 3.90 4.49 22.34
CA TRP A 91 4.37 3.80 21.13
C TRP A 91 5.78 4.21 20.67
N LYS A 92 6.19 5.45 20.89
CA LYS A 92 7.53 5.92 20.53
C LYS A 92 8.59 5.22 21.39
N LEU A 93 8.34 5.09 22.68
CA LEU A 93 9.23 4.39 23.62
C LEU A 93 9.21 2.89 23.35
N LEU A 94 8.01 2.30 23.22
CA LEU A 94 7.83 0.90 22.91
C LEU A 94 8.54 0.50 21.61
N ARG A 95 8.38 1.28 20.53
CA ARG A 95 9.09 1.05 19.26
C ARG A 95 10.61 1.08 19.45
N SER A 96 11.12 2.03 20.22
CA SER A 96 12.57 2.12 20.48
C SER A 96 13.07 0.91 21.27
N ALA A 97 12.28 0.43 22.24
CA ALA A 97 12.59 -0.75 23.02
C ALA A 97 12.60 -2.02 22.16
N ILE A 98 11.60 -2.20 21.28
CA ILE A 98 11.54 -3.32 20.32
C ILE A 98 12.80 -3.37 19.45
N LEU A 99 13.20 -2.23 18.88
CA LEU A 99 14.39 -2.16 18.02
C LEU A 99 15.67 -2.47 18.81
N ALA A 100 15.81 -1.93 20.02
CA ALA A 100 16.98 -2.18 20.85
C ALA A 100 17.13 -3.67 21.21
N GLU A 101 16.03 -4.30 21.62
CA GLU A 101 16.04 -5.70 22.07
C GLU A 101 16.21 -6.70 20.92
N PHE A 102 15.42 -6.55 19.85
CA PHE A 102 15.28 -7.60 18.82
C PHE A 102 16.08 -7.35 17.55
N THR A 103 16.58 -6.12 17.33
CA THR A 103 17.42 -5.81 16.15
C THR A 103 18.87 -5.46 16.51
N GLY A 104 19.19 -5.33 17.79
CA GLY A 104 20.52 -4.88 18.26
C GLY A 104 20.87 -3.44 17.88
N GLN A 105 19.93 -2.68 17.27
CA GLN A 105 20.10 -1.26 17.02
C GLN A 105 19.85 -0.49 18.31
N GLN A 106 20.90 -0.26 19.09
CA GLN A 106 20.86 0.74 20.14
C GLN A 106 20.72 2.13 19.47
N PRO A 107 19.75 2.99 19.87
CA PRO A 107 19.74 4.37 19.42
C PRO A 107 21.04 5.05 19.86
N ALA A 108 21.79 5.59 18.90
CA ALA A 108 23.06 6.24 19.19
C ALA A 108 22.83 7.41 20.18
N PRO A 109 23.58 7.50 21.29
CA PRO A 109 23.58 8.68 22.12
C PRO A 109 24.10 9.87 21.29
N SER A 110 23.34 10.95 21.24
CA SER A 110 23.74 12.21 20.60
C SER A 110 24.98 12.77 21.30
N THR A 111 26.15 12.55 20.73
CA THR A 111 27.40 13.22 21.11
C THR A 111 27.66 14.38 20.16
N VAL A 112 27.53 15.59 20.68
CA VAL A 112 27.90 16.86 20.01
C VAL A 112 29.41 16.87 19.76
N PRO A 113 29.92 17.27 18.58
CA PRO A 113 31.36 17.46 18.39
C PRO A 113 31.81 18.82 18.95
N SER A 114 32.71 18.76 19.93
CA SER A 114 33.46 19.90 20.45
C SER A 114 34.57 20.32 19.49
N ALA A 115 34.85 21.62 19.47
CA ALA A 115 35.67 22.35 18.51
C ALA A 115 37.17 21.95 18.42
N ALA A 116 37.75 22.33 17.27
CA ALA A 116 39.09 22.08 16.73
C ALA A 116 40.29 22.60 17.56
N PRO A 117 41.55 22.38 17.10
CA PRO A 117 42.19 23.44 16.29
C PRO A 117 43.09 22.99 15.12
N ALA A 118 43.45 24.00 14.33
CA ALA A 118 44.05 23.99 13.00
C ALA A 118 45.47 23.41 12.86
N ALA A 119 45.76 22.90 11.65
CA ALA A 119 47.12 22.84 11.10
C ALA A 119 47.11 23.32 9.64
N ILE A 120 48.13 24.12 9.32
CA ILE A 120 48.33 24.89 8.09
C ILE A 120 49.06 24.04 7.03
N ARG A 121 48.85 24.42 5.75
CA ARG A 121 49.73 24.25 4.56
C ARG A 121 49.35 23.12 3.60
N SER A 122 48.92 23.49 2.40
CA SER A 122 49.86 23.76 1.29
C SER A 122 49.09 23.97 -0.01
N SER A 123 49.45 25.04 -0.70
CA SER A 123 48.99 25.42 -2.03
C SER A 123 49.34 24.33 -3.03
N GLY A 124 48.34 23.62 -3.52
CA GLY A 124 48.44 22.70 -4.65
C GLY A 124 47.15 22.77 -5.44
N SER A 125 47.17 23.53 -6.53
CA SER A 125 46.08 23.63 -7.50
C SER A 125 45.76 22.24 -8.05
N ARG A 126 44.79 21.55 -7.43
CA ARG A 126 44.18 20.36 -7.99
C ARG A 126 42.99 20.82 -8.80
N TYR A 127 43.15 20.78 -10.12
CA TYR A 127 41.99 20.68 -11.01
C TYR A 127 41.21 19.45 -10.58
N THR A 128 40.09 19.67 -9.90
CA THR A 128 39.11 18.63 -9.61
C THR A 128 38.35 18.43 -10.91
N PRO A 129 38.37 17.22 -11.52
CA PRO A 129 37.43 16.91 -12.58
C PRO A 129 36.03 17.17 -12.03
N ALA A 130 35.20 17.87 -12.79
CA ALA A 130 33.80 18.06 -12.44
C ALA A 130 33.19 16.69 -12.10
N ALA A 131 32.62 16.58 -10.91
CA ALA A 131 31.95 15.34 -10.50
C ALA A 131 30.90 15.00 -11.58
N PRO A 132 30.83 13.75 -12.05
CA PRO A 132 29.77 13.34 -12.96
C PRO A 132 28.41 13.68 -12.34
N PRO A 133 27.41 14.08 -13.14
CA PRO A 133 26.09 14.37 -12.62
C PRO A 133 25.58 13.18 -11.80
N PRO A 134 24.86 13.41 -10.69
CA PRO A 134 24.32 12.33 -9.88
C PRO A 134 23.50 11.40 -10.78
N PRO A 135 23.69 10.07 -10.68
CA PRO A 135 22.93 9.13 -11.50
C PRO A 135 21.44 9.37 -11.26
N THR A 136 20.69 9.59 -12.35
CA THR A 136 19.24 9.75 -12.30
C THR A 136 18.65 8.52 -11.62
N PRO A 137 17.76 8.67 -10.61
CA PRO A 137 17.13 7.52 -9.98
C PRO A 137 16.42 6.68 -11.04
N THR A 138 16.88 5.45 -11.25
CA THR A 138 16.33 4.53 -12.24
C THR A 138 15.02 3.89 -11.78
N LYS A 139 14.84 3.81 -10.46
CA LYS A 139 13.67 3.29 -9.78
C LYS A 139 13.02 4.39 -8.94
N MET A 140 11.71 4.50 -9.06
CA MET A 140 10.90 5.46 -8.30
C MET A 140 9.78 4.73 -7.59
N ILE A 141 9.54 5.05 -6.33
CA ILE A 141 8.38 4.54 -5.58
C ILE A 141 7.28 5.59 -5.68
N GLY A 142 6.05 5.17 -5.95
CA GLY A 142 4.93 6.09 -6.18
C GLY A 142 3.59 5.40 -6.19
N ARG A 143 2.57 6.15 -6.61
CA ARG A 143 1.17 5.70 -6.73
C ARG A 143 0.67 5.99 -8.13
N ILE A 144 -0.37 5.27 -8.57
CA ILE A 144 -1.02 5.56 -9.86
C ILE A 144 -2.28 6.37 -9.60
N ARG A 145 -2.27 7.65 -9.95
CA ARG A 145 -3.44 8.53 -9.99
C ARG A 145 -4.29 8.21 -11.22
N VAL A 146 -5.60 8.25 -11.05
CA VAL A 146 -6.61 8.06 -12.09
C VAL A 146 -7.32 9.39 -12.30
N ASP A 147 -7.17 9.97 -13.49
CA ASP A 147 -7.81 11.22 -13.88
C ASP A 147 -8.92 10.95 -14.90
N SER A 148 -10.16 11.33 -14.58
CA SER A 148 -11.28 11.28 -15.52
C SER A 148 -11.44 12.61 -16.25
N GLU A 149 -11.99 12.57 -17.47
CA GLU A 149 -12.45 13.78 -18.18
C GLU A 149 -13.56 14.52 -17.41
N VAL A 150 -14.30 13.81 -16.55
CA VAL A 150 -15.29 14.44 -15.69
C VAL A 150 -14.58 15.25 -14.60
N PRO A 151 -14.80 16.57 -14.51
CA PRO A 151 -14.16 17.40 -13.51
C PRO A 151 -14.48 16.89 -12.10
N ASN A 152 -13.50 16.97 -11.20
CA ASN A 152 -13.56 16.49 -9.81
C ASN A 152 -13.64 14.97 -9.61
N ARG A 153 -13.49 14.16 -10.66
CA ARG A 153 -13.26 12.71 -10.52
C ARG A 153 -11.80 12.37 -10.69
N ARG A 154 -11.06 12.61 -9.61
CA ARG A 154 -9.68 12.14 -9.44
C ARG A 154 -9.63 11.17 -8.28
N GLY A 155 -8.76 10.19 -8.40
CA GLY A 155 -8.54 9.18 -7.38
C GLY A 155 -7.28 8.40 -7.68
N TYR A 156 -7.16 7.22 -7.12
CA TYR A 156 -5.99 6.39 -7.25
C TYR A 156 -6.37 4.95 -7.61
N LEU A 157 -5.43 4.24 -8.21
CA LEU A 157 -5.52 2.81 -8.43
C LEU A 157 -5.19 2.08 -7.12
N THR A 158 -6.09 1.20 -6.70
CA THR A 158 -5.85 0.24 -5.64
C THR A 158 -5.96 -1.18 -6.19
N VAL A 159 -5.00 -2.03 -5.86
CA VAL A 159 -4.98 -3.45 -6.26
C VAL A 159 -4.86 -4.27 -4.98
N PRO A 160 -6.02 -4.67 -4.38
CA PRO A 160 -6.06 -5.41 -3.12
C PRO A 160 -5.18 -6.66 -3.17
N LYS A 161 -4.65 -7.08 -2.02
CA LYS A 161 -3.90 -8.35 -1.87
C LYS A 161 -4.81 -9.60 -1.82
N THR A 162 -6.14 -9.43 -1.71
CA THR A 162 -7.11 -10.52 -1.52
C THR A 162 -7.41 -11.30 -2.80
N VAL A 163 -7.80 -12.57 -2.69
CA VAL A 163 -7.99 -13.59 -3.77
C VAL A 163 -8.67 -13.15 -5.09
N LEU A 164 -9.48 -12.08 -5.10
CA LEU A 164 -10.15 -11.55 -6.31
C LEU A 164 -9.50 -10.27 -6.87
N THR A 165 -8.22 -10.01 -6.54
CA THR A 165 -7.26 -8.90 -6.81
C THR A 165 -7.45 -7.99 -8.06
N ARG A 166 -8.64 -7.47 -8.34
CA ARG A 166 -8.86 -6.51 -9.42
C ARG A 166 -8.43 -5.11 -9.02
N GLY A 167 -7.84 -4.39 -9.98
CA GLY A 167 -7.55 -2.97 -9.87
C GLY A 167 -8.83 -2.17 -9.82
N ARG A 168 -9.01 -1.42 -8.74
CA ARG A 168 -10.15 -0.56 -8.49
C ARG A 168 -9.72 0.89 -8.44
N PHE A 169 -10.65 1.76 -8.81
CA PHE A 169 -10.57 3.18 -8.50
C PHE A 169 -10.94 3.40 -7.02
N CYS A 170 -10.11 4.11 -6.27
CA CYS A 170 -10.42 4.63 -4.94
C CYS A 170 -10.33 6.16 -4.93
N ALA A 171 -11.19 6.81 -4.15
CA ALA A 171 -11.18 8.28 -4.05
C ALA A 171 -10.07 8.79 -3.11
N THR A 172 -9.55 7.94 -2.22
CA THR A 172 -8.61 8.34 -1.16
C THR A 172 -7.20 7.86 -1.47
N ILE A 173 -6.21 8.73 -1.24
CA ILE A 173 -4.79 8.38 -1.41
C ILE A 173 -4.31 7.32 -0.41
N ASN A 174 -5.01 7.17 0.72
CA ASN A 174 -4.64 6.23 1.79
C ASN A 174 -4.92 4.78 1.42
N GLU A 175 -5.89 4.54 0.53
CA GLU A 175 -6.23 3.22 0.01
C GLU A 175 -5.45 2.89 -1.27
N ALA A 176 -4.72 3.86 -1.82
CA ALA A 176 -3.95 3.70 -3.05
C ALA A 176 -2.83 2.67 -2.85
N SER A 177 -2.66 1.80 -3.85
CA SER A 177 -1.52 0.88 -3.86
C SER A 177 -0.23 1.62 -4.23
N VAL A 178 0.87 1.17 -3.63
CA VAL A 178 2.22 1.69 -3.90
C VAL A 178 2.90 0.79 -4.93
N PHE A 179 3.60 1.42 -5.86
CA PHE A 179 4.28 0.79 -6.96
C PHE A 179 5.71 1.29 -7.06
N GLU A 180 6.59 0.41 -7.49
CA GLU A 180 7.93 0.74 -7.95
C GLU A 180 7.90 0.84 -9.48
N ALA A 181 8.29 1.98 -10.01
CA ALA A 181 8.46 2.21 -11.44
C ALA A 181 9.95 2.15 -11.79
N ASP A 182 10.33 1.24 -12.69
CA ASP A 182 11.62 1.28 -13.36
C ASP A 182 11.45 2.10 -14.65
N ILE A 183 11.94 3.33 -14.63
CA ILE A 183 11.75 4.29 -15.72
C ILE A 183 12.55 3.87 -16.96
N LEU A 184 13.75 3.31 -16.76
CA LEU A 184 14.59 2.86 -17.87
C LEU A 184 14.12 1.50 -18.40
N GLY A 185 13.74 0.60 -17.50
CA GLY A 185 13.15 -0.70 -17.82
C GLY A 185 11.74 -0.58 -18.40
N ARG A 186 11.08 0.58 -18.25
CA ARG A 186 9.67 0.82 -18.59
C ARG A 186 8.78 -0.28 -18.02
N THR A 187 8.91 -0.50 -16.71
CA THR A 187 8.08 -1.46 -15.97
C THR A 187 7.51 -0.82 -14.70
N LEU A 188 6.36 -1.33 -14.27
CA LEU A 188 5.71 -1.01 -13.00
C LEU A 188 5.50 -2.31 -12.23
N THR A 189 6.11 -2.41 -11.06
CA THR A 189 5.99 -3.55 -10.15
C THR A 189 5.27 -3.13 -8.88
N GLY A 190 4.36 -3.97 -8.38
CA GLY A 190 3.82 -3.80 -7.03
C GLY A 190 4.85 -4.26 -5.98
N GLU A 191 4.56 -4.00 -4.69
CA GLU A 191 5.45 -4.34 -3.57
C GLU A 191 5.98 -5.78 -3.59
N GLU A 192 5.17 -6.76 -4.05
CA GLU A 192 5.51 -8.18 -4.02
C GLU A 192 5.21 -8.91 -5.35
N GLU A 193 4.44 -8.29 -6.25
CA GLU A 193 3.91 -8.95 -7.44
C GLU A 193 3.85 -7.97 -8.62
N SER A 194 4.15 -8.47 -9.82
CA SER A 194 3.98 -7.70 -11.04
C SER A 194 2.50 -7.44 -11.32
N LEU A 195 2.18 -6.22 -11.75
CA LEU A 195 0.87 -5.93 -12.31
C LEU A 195 0.78 -6.51 -13.71
N VAL A 196 -0.34 -7.16 -14.00
CA VAL A 196 -0.64 -7.72 -15.31
C VAL A 196 -2.06 -7.35 -15.71
N ILE A 197 -2.32 -7.46 -17.01
CA ILE A 197 -3.65 -7.32 -17.56
C ILE A 197 -4.13 -8.72 -17.92
N LYS A 198 -5.25 -9.14 -17.33
CA LYS A 198 -5.89 -10.43 -17.63
C LYS A 198 -7.26 -10.22 -18.22
N ALA A 199 -7.66 -11.14 -19.09
CA ALA A 199 -9.03 -11.24 -19.58
C ALA A 199 -10.02 -11.30 -18.41
N TYR A 200 -11.11 -10.55 -18.48
CA TYR A 200 -12.14 -10.62 -17.43
C TYR A 200 -12.77 -12.02 -17.31
N SER A 201 -12.93 -12.71 -18.44
CA SER A 201 -13.44 -14.08 -18.49
C SER A 201 -12.54 -14.99 -19.32
N LYS A 202 -12.60 -16.29 -19.02
CA LYS A 202 -11.83 -17.32 -19.73
C LYS A 202 -12.25 -17.37 -21.20
N GLY A 203 -11.27 -17.37 -22.10
CA GLY A 203 -11.49 -17.43 -23.55
C GLY A 203 -11.71 -16.07 -24.22
N TRP A 204 -11.80 -14.97 -23.46
CA TRP A 204 -11.86 -13.64 -24.06
C TRP A 204 -10.50 -13.23 -24.67
N THR A 205 -10.57 -12.60 -25.83
CA THR A 205 -9.42 -12.09 -26.58
C THR A 205 -9.55 -10.59 -26.83
N LEU A 206 -8.41 -9.92 -27.02
CA LEU A 206 -8.34 -8.49 -27.34
C LEU A 206 -8.77 -8.14 -28.76
N SER A 207 -8.99 -9.13 -29.64
CA SER A 207 -9.36 -8.90 -31.04
C SER A 207 -10.87 -8.86 -31.27
N GLN A 208 -11.69 -9.05 -30.23
CA GLN A 208 -13.13 -9.24 -30.39
C GLN A 208 -13.97 -8.21 -29.60
N GLY A 209 -14.74 -7.40 -30.32
CA GLY A 209 -15.95 -6.71 -29.85
C GLY A 209 -15.82 -5.91 -28.54
N ALA A 210 -16.74 -6.18 -27.59
CA ALA A 210 -16.86 -5.50 -26.30
C ALA A 210 -16.11 -6.22 -25.16
N HIS A 211 -15.18 -7.12 -25.47
CA HIS A 211 -14.37 -7.77 -24.44
C HIS A 211 -13.47 -6.76 -23.74
N PHE A 212 -13.14 -7.05 -22.49
CA PHE A 212 -12.26 -6.20 -21.71
C PHE A 212 -11.41 -7.01 -20.74
N GLY A 213 -10.29 -6.42 -20.38
CA GLY A 213 -9.37 -6.91 -19.38
C GLY A 213 -9.49 -6.09 -18.11
N VAL A 214 -8.89 -6.62 -17.06
CA VAL A 214 -8.75 -5.94 -15.77
C VAL A 214 -7.28 -5.93 -15.37
N ILE A 215 -6.92 -4.86 -14.67
CA ILE A 215 -5.64 -4.76 -13.97
C ILE A 215 -5.70 -5.74 -12.80
N THR A 216 -4.68 -6.56 -12.62
CA THR A 216 -4.61 -7.51 -11.51
C THR A 216 -3.16 -7.79 -11.16
N ARG A 217 -2.94 -8.40 -10.00
CA ARG A 217 -1.63 -8.97 -9.68
C ARG A 217 -1.39 -10.25 -10.47
N SER A 218 -0.12 -10.56 -10.76
CA SER A 218 0.28 -11.72 -11.57
C SER A 218 -0.20 -13.05 -11.01
N SER A 219 -0.21 -13.21 -9.69
CA SER A 219 -0.66 -14.41 -8.97
C SER A 219 -2.15 -14.71 -9.05
N ALA A 220 -2.97 -13.75 -9.51
CA ALA A 220 -4.42 -13.90 -9.51
C ALA A 220 -4.89 -15.06 -10.39
N GLY A 221 -5.79 -15.91 -9.88
CA GLY A 221 -6.19 -17.17 -10.53
C GLY A 221 -7.20 -17.06 -11.68
N PHE A 222 -7.43 -15.89 -12.29
CA PHE A 222 -8.49 -15.72 -13.29
C PHE A 222 -7.99 -15.19 -14.64
N GLY A 223 -8.62 -15.68 -15.73
CA GLY A 223 -8.38 -15.22 -17.09
C GLY A 223 -7.01 -15.60 -17.66
N ASN A 224 -6.88 -15.48 -18.99
CA ASN A 224 -5.57 -15.55 -19.63
C ASN A 224 -4.88 -14.20 -19.48
N GLN A 225 -3.58 -14.21 -19.18
CA GLN A 225 -2.76 -13.01 -19.17
C GLN A 225 -2.63 -12.48 -20.60
N TRP A 226 -3.10 -11.25 -20.82
CA TRP A 226 -2.94 -10.52 -22.07
C TRP A 226 -1.59 -9.83 -22.13
N GLY A 227 -1.04 -9.44 -20.97
CA GLY A 227 0.39 -9.26 -20.78
C GLY A 227 0.72 -8.46 -19.52
N ASN A 228 1.96 -8.03 -19.43
CA ASN A 228 2.62 -7.58 -18.21
C ASN A 228 3.42 -6.29 -18.37
N THR A 229 3.41 -5.68 -19.56
CA THR A 229 4.25 -4.53 -19.87
C THR A 229 3.51 -3.22 -19.62
N TRP A 230 4.01 -2.46 -18.64
CA TRP A 230 3.54 -1.15 -18.24
C TRP A 230 4.62 -0.12 -18.50
N SER A 231 4.43 0.77 -19.47
CA SER A 231 5.38 1.82 -19.79
C SER A 231 4.98 3.15 -19.17
N VAL A 232 5.89 3.79 -18.43
CA VAL A 232 5.72 5.18 -17.99
C VAL A 232 6.40 6.08 -19.00
N SER A 233 5.67 7.05 -19.57
CA SER A 233 6.27 8.05 -20.47
C SER A 233 7.06 9.09 -19.67
N GLY A 234 8.28 9.39 -20.12
CA GLY A 234 9.22 10.28 -19.43
C GLY A 234 8.78 11.74 -19.37
N ASP A 235 7.88 12.18 -20.25
CA ASP A 235 7.53 13.61 -20.40
C ASP A 235 6.33 14.05 -19.53
N GLY A 236 5.69 13.14 -18.79
CA GLY A 236 4.49 13.51 -18.01
C GLY A 236 4.01 12.49 -16.98
N ASN A 237 4.87 11.55 -16.60
CA ASN A 237 4.52 10.41 -15.73
C ASN A 237 3.28 9.64 -16.18
N ILE A 238 2.90 9.73 -17.47
CA ILE A 238 1.69 9.06 -17.95
C ILE A 238 1.98 7.56 -17.99
N VAL A 239 1.14 6.79 -17.30
CA VAL A 239 1.21 5.33 -17.31
C VAL A 239 0.45 4.84 -18.53
N MET A 240 1.20 4.44 -19.54
CA MET A 240 0.69 3.76 -20.71
C MET A 240 0.88 2.26 -20.51
N SER A 241 -0.14 1.45 -20.78
CA SER A 241 0.14 0.03 -20.99
C SER A 241 0.56 -0.14 -22.45
N SER A 242 1.80 -0.54 -22.68
CA SER A 242 2.31 -0.88 -24.01
C SER A 242 2.26 -2.39 -24.15
N LEU A 243 1.20 -2.91 -24.74
CA LEU A 243 1.09 -4.34 -24.97
C LEU A 243 1.53 -4.59 -26.43
N GLN A 244 2.52 -5.46 -26.77
CA GLN A 244 2.59 -6.91 -26.46
C GLN A 244 3.88 -7.65 -26.91
N ALA A 245 3.94 -8.97 -26.67
CA ALA A 245 4.46 -9.97 -27.63
C ALA A 245 3.48 -11.16 -27.68
N ASP A 246 2.38 -11.19 -28.45
CA ASP A 246 2.09 -10.59 -29.74
C ASP A 246 0.56 -10.43 -30.07
N GLY A 247 -0.28 -10.03 -29.13
CA GLY A 247 -1.59 -9.39 -29.37
C GLY A 247 -1.45 -7.90 -29.76
N ARG A 248 -0.96 -7.71 -30.96
CA ARG A 248 -0.24 -6.54 -31.46
C ARG A 248 -0.97 -5.19 -31.32
N GLN A 249 -0.66 -4.51 -30.22
CA GLN A 249 -0.80 -3.08 -29.94
C GLN A 249 -1.95 -2.72 -29.00
N CYS A 250 -1.59 -2.10 -27.88
CA CYS A 250 -2.51 -1.40 -27.01
C CYS A 250 -1.94 -0.02 -26.73
N ASP A 251 -2.61 1.02 -27.25
CA ASP A 251 -2.53 2.39 -26.74
C ASP A 251 -3.65 2.53 -25.69
N SER A 252 -3.52 1.76 -24.60
CA SER A 252 -4.65 1.44 -23.72
C SER A 252 -5.32 2.70 -23.19
N LYS A 253 -6.60 2.82 -23.55
CA LYS A 253 -7.54 3.76 -22.97
C LYS A 253 -8.25 3.04 -21.84
N PHE A 254 -8.12 3.55 -20.62
CA PHE A 254 -8.72 2.94 -19.44
C PHE A 254 -10.14 3.47 -19.27
N VAL A 255 -11.05 2.63 -18.78
CA VAL A 255 -12.41 3.07 -18.47
C VAL A 255 -12.80 2.70 -17.05
N VAL A 256 -13.59 3.57 -16.43
CA VAL A 256 -14.11 3.40 -15.06
C VAL A 256 -15.62 3.65 -15.08
N HIS A 257 -16.36 2.89 -14.28
CA HIS A 257 -17.80 3.08 -14.12
C HIS A 257 -18.13 4.33 -13.30
N GLU A 258 -19.13 5.08 -13.75
CA GLU A 258 -19.51 6.37 -13.20
C GLU A 258 -20.30 6.21 -11.88
N GLY A 259 -20.98 5.09 -11.66
CA GLY A 259 -21.90 4.93 -10.52
C GLY A 259 -21.31 4.48 -9.18
N GLY A 260 -20.01 4.18 -9.05
CA GLY A 260 -19.48 3.53 -7.84
C GLY A 260 -18.13 4.04 -7.34
N SER A 261 -17.99 4.14 -6.02
CA SER A 261 -16.76 4.48 -5.29
C SER A 261 -15.71 3.36 -5.28
N ALA A 262 -16.05 2.18 -5.78
CA ALA A 262 -15.17 1.01 -5.89
C ALA A 262 -15.29 0.34 -7.27
N SER A 263 -15.24 1.16 -8.32
CA SER A 263 -15.37 0.68 -9.69
C SER A 263 -14.08 0.04 -10.18
N ASP A 264 -14.17 -1.14 -10.79
CA ASP A 264 -13.05 -1.79 -11.45
C ASP A 264 -12.52 -0.89 -12.59
N ILE A 265 -11.19 -0.82 -12.74
CA ILE A 265 -10.56 -0.18 -13.90
C ILE A 265 -10.46 -1.21 -15.01
N LEU A 266 -11.16 -0.94 -16.12
CA LEU A 266 -11.26 -1.86 -17.25
C LEU A 266 -10.42 -1.38 -18.42
N ILE A 267 -9.95 -2.35 -19.21
CA ILE A 267 -9.17 -2.12 -20.42
C ILE A 267 -9.92 -2.81 -21.57
N PRO A 268 -10.78 -2.09 -22.30
CA PRO A 268 -11.53 -2.67 -23.40
C PRO A 268 -10.63 -3.00 -24.58
N SER A 269 -10.99 -4.04 -25.33
CA SER A 269 -10.37 -4.36 -26.63
C SER A 269 -10.56 -3.24 -27.65
N SER A 270 -11.71 -2.54 -27.59
CA SER A 270 -12.03 -1.37 -28.39
C SER A 270 -12.93 -0.40 -27.61
N ILE A 271 -12.59 0.89 -27.58
CA ILE A 271 -13.27 1.90 -26.75
C ILE A 271 -14.69 2.18 -27.25
N ASP A 272 -14.85 2.49 -28.53
CA ASP A 272 -16.16 2.93 -29.04
C ASP A 272 -17.23 1.84 -28.92
N PRO A 273 -16.97 0.58 -29.32
CA PRO A 273 -17.92 -0.52 -29.11
C PRO A 273 -18.21 -0.76 -27.63
N PHE A 274 -17.20 -0.68 -26.76
CA PHE A 274 -17.37 -0.88 -25.33
C PHE A 274 -18.28 0.19 -24.72
N LEU A 275 -18.02 1.48 -24.97
CA LEU A 275 -18.83 2.59 -24.44
C LEU A 275 -20.24 2.63 -25.06
N ALA A 276 -20.38 2.16 -26.30
CA ALA A 276 -21.70 2.00 -26.91
C ALA A 276 -22.56 0.97 -26.15
N PHE A 277 -21.97 -0.15 -25.76
CA PHE A 277 -22.64 -1.26 -25.08
C PHE A 277 -22.80 -1.05 -23.56
N HIS A 278 -21.75 -0.60 -22.88
CA HIS A 278 -21.70 -0.41 -21.44
C HIS A 278 -21.94 1.05 -21.06
N LYS A 279 -23.21 1.42 -20.92
CA LYS A 279 -23.58 2.76 -20.42
C LYS A 279 -23.03 2.98 -19.02
N GLY A 280 -22.59 4.21 -18.75
CA GLY A 280 -22.04 4.59 -17.45
C GLY A 280 -20.53 4.38 -17.31
N TYR A 281 -19.82 3.90 -18.32
CA TYR A 281 -18.35 3.92 -18.30
C TYR A 281 -17.79 5.20 -18.94
N LYS A 282 -16.67 5.69 -18.42
CA LYS A 282 -15.98 6.90 -18.90
C LYS A 282 -14.50 6.64 -19.08
N LEU A 283 -13.90 7.35 -20.03
CA LEU A 283 -12.46 7.33 -20.26
C LEU A 283 -11.70 7.94 -19.07
N VAL A 284 -10.58 7.32 -18.71
CA VAL A 284 -9.65 7.82 -17.70
C VAL A 284 -8.20 7.69 -18.19
N THR A 285 -7.35 8.56 -17.66
CA THR A 285 -5.90 8.57 -17.86
C THR A 285 -5.22 8.19 -16.55
N LEU A 286 -4.16 7.37 -16.64
CA LEU A 286 -3.38 6.97 -15.49
C LEU A 286 -2.08 7.78 -15.43
N HIS A 287 -1.77 8.33 -14.26
CA HIS A 287 -0.56 9.11 -13.99
C HIS A 287 0.21 8.52 -12.83
N PHE A 288 1.53 8.41 -12.93
CA PHE A 288 2.38 8.01 -11.82
C PHE A 288 2.73 9.25 -10.98
N ASP A 289 2.34 9.22 -9.71
CA ASP A 289 2.66 10.26 -8.72
C ASP A 289 3.79 9.71 -7.81
N PRO A 290 5.04 10.17 -7.97
CA PRO A 290 6.16 9.75 -7.12
C PRO A 290 5.94 10.11 -5.66
N MET A 291 6.37 9.24 -4.75
CA MET A 291 6.43 9.52 -3.32
C MET A 291 7.82 10.09 -2.98
N SER A 292 7.83 11.31 -2.42
CA SER A 292 9.03 11.99 -1.91
C SER A 292 9.49 11.43 -0.57
#